data_AF-A0A2W1ZNR5-F1
#
_entry.id   AF-A0A2W1ZNR5-F1
#
_cell.length_a   1.000
_cell.length_b   1.000
_cell.length_c   1.000
_cell.angle_alpha   90.00
_cell.angle_beta   90.00
_cell.angle_gamma   90.00
#
_symmetry.space_group_name_H-M   'P 1'
#
loop_
_entity.id
_entity.type
_entity.pdbx_description
1 polymer ?
#
loop_
_entity_poly.entity_id
_entity_poly.type
_entity_poly.pdbx_seq_one_letter_code
_entity_poly.pdbx_strand_id
1 'polypeptide(L)'
;MSWSREAFVDRPKAACTALTALAVLAFVGATSAVSVPTARAADVAPVNPVTVPVDGHPANQGFLVFVEGDVRLAADEAEGTLAAGGDLRFDTSYNIGAGSGPLGAPTLPGDTSPTHLYVGGGVQFPDTGSGAILRVLGGGLAHVGDTTTYDAFDTDQNGAAIPYRIVPEGSTAETIPRVEGTVQQAPQGIARTADPSVLDFGASFARYRSLSTDIGTCAATTALRDEQGNPLASPVAPGTTARVAVDQGRTNVLTVEAADLDALSLLTFDGLPGPGAPLVVNVTGTSFDGSIPNLANLTNANAPFVLWNFPDATSVHVTGADVLEGTIYAPRADVRWDVTQNIEGNVIASSFTHGVPAGPRPVPLEIHGFPFASTVSCVSIDDASGSLTLVKQVVGGAADPTDWTLTATGPTTISGTSGSTAVTAQAIPAGDYTLSETDGPDGYTPGAWVCTGATARGDEVTVGDGDDVVCSITNTAVAPTPTPEPTTGPDPTPDPDPTPDPDPTGAPTGVPTSAPVLPGADGDGGGAAAGPQAGTGDPVTGGSPQTATGGVLAWTGAHLVPLGLAAAALLGAGVLLTVVRVTRRGR
;
A
#
# COMPACT_ATOMS: atom_id res chain seq x y z
N MET A 1 77.58 4.74 0.76
CA MET A 1 78.12 5.21 2.05
C MET A 1 78.00 6.73 2.10
N SER A 2 77.75 7.29 3.29
CA SER A 2 77.90 8.72 3.71
C SER A 2 77.75 9.82 2.63
N TRP A 3 76.64 10.55 2.53
CA TRP A 3 76.23 11.69 3.38
C TRP A 3 77.08 12.98 3.28
N SER A 4 76.37 14.12 3.34
CA SER A 4 76.82 15.48 3.74
C SER A 4 77.53 16.36 2.68
N ARG A 5 77.39 17.70 2.66
CA ARG A 5 76.57 18.69 3.44
C ARG A 5 76.65 20.08 2.76
N GLU A 6 75.67 20.96 3.05
CA GLU A 6 75.75 22.44 3.33
C GLU A 6 76.70 23.39 2.53
N ALA A 7 76.47 24.70 2.35
CA ALA A 7 75.32 25.61 2.48
C ALA A 7 75.74 27.04 1.99
N PHE A 8 74.81 28.01 1.98
CA PHE A 8 75.02 29.48 1.89
C PHE A 8 75.71 30.04 0.62
N VAL A 9 74.98 30.73 -0.28
CA VAL A 9 74.56 32.16 -0.22
C VAL A 9 75.75 33.14 -0.27
N ASP A 10 75.84 33.87 -1.40
CA ASP A 10 76.47 35.19 -1.41
C ASP A 10 75.77 36.14 -2.41
N ARG A 11 75.57 37.39 -1.96
CA ARG A 11 75.08 38.60 -2.65
C ARG A 11 75.91 39.74 -2.02
N PRO A 12 76.14 40.93 -2.63
CA PRO A 12 75.49 41.52 -3.81
C PRO A 12 76.46 42.26 -4.77
N LYS A 13 75.92 42.98 -5.77
CA LYS A 13 76.10 44.44 -5.91
C LYS A 13 75.19 45.02 -7.00
N ALA A 14 74.66 46.21 -6.76
CA ALA A 14 73.60 46.83 -7.57
C ALA A 14 74.15 47.92 -8.50
N ALA A 15 73.43 48.17 -9.60
CA ALA A 15 73.41 49.47 -10.28
C ALA A 15 72.13 49.65 -11.13
N CYS A 16 71.70 50.91 -11.27
CA CYS A 16 70.71 51.43 -12.23
C CYS A 16 69.24 51.00 -12.08
N THR A 17 68.54 51.81 -11.28
CA THR A 17 67.12 52.12 -11.36
C THR A 17 66.61 52.41 -12.78
N ALA A 18 65.47 51.81 -13.12
CA ALA A 18 64.47 52.42 -14.00
C ALA A 18 63.08 52.21 -13.36
N LEU A 19 62.44 53.28 -12.88
CA LEU A 19 61.05 53.21 -12.43
C LEU A 19 60.15 53.12 -13.67
N THR A 20 59.59 51.93 -13.93
CA THR A 20 58.39 51.78 -14.74
C THR A 20 57.21 51.49 -13.81
N ALA A 21 56.32 52.47 -13.67
CA ALA A 21 55.07 52.27 -12.95
C ALA A 21 54.15 51.35 -13.79
N LEU A 22 54.10 50.07 -13.45
CA LEU A 22 53.03 49.21 -13.94
C LEU A 22 51.73 49.65 -13.27
N ALA A 23 50.86 50.28 -14.06
CA ALA A 23 49.46 50.38 -13.71
C ALA A 23 48.88 48.96 -13.71
N VAL A 24 48.65 48.39 -12.53
CA VAL A 24 47.82 47.20 -12.39
C VAL A 24 46.40 47.60 -12.75
N LEU A 25 45.99 47.35 -13.99
CA LEU A 25 44.57 47.30 -14.31
C LEU A 25 43.97 46.17 -13.49
N ALA A 26 43.21 46.53 -12.46
CA ALA A 26 42.26 45.62 -11.85
C ALA A 26 41.21 45.28 -12.90
N PHE A 27 41.44 44.21 -13.66
CA PHE A 27 40.38 43.55 -14.40
C PHE A 27 39.41 43.00 -13.36
N VAL A 28 38.39 43.80 -13.04
CA VAL A 28 37.13 43.29 -12.48
C VAL A 28 36.52 42.46 -13.59
N GLY A 29 36.97 41.20 -13.68
CA GLY A 29 36.33 40.20 -14.50
C GLY A 29 34.92 40.07 -13.97
N ALA A 30 33.95 40.61 -14.71
CA ALA A 30 32.56 40.30 -14.48
C ALA A 30 32.41 38.79 -14.69
N THR A 31 32.43 38.04 -13.59
CA THR A 31 32.02 36.64 -13.58
C THR A 31 30.54 36.66 -13.90
N SER A 32 30.22 36.59 -15.20
CA SER A 32 28.89 36.23 -15.66
C SER A 32 28.54 34.93 -14.95
N ALA A 33 27.66 35.01 -13.96
CA ALA A 33 27.09 33.83 -13.35
C ALA A 33 26.39 33.10 -14.48
N VAL A 34 27.01 32.02 -14.96
CA VAL A 34 26.32 31.07 -15.82
C VAL A 34 25.29 30.45 -14.90
N SER A 35 24.07 30.98 -14.97
CA SER A 35 22.91 30.32 -14.41
C SER A 35 22.80 28.98 -15.13
N VAL A 36 23.40 27.94 -14.54
CA VAL A 36 23.08 26.56 -14.90
C VAL A 36 21.56 26.48 -14.75
N PRO A 37 20.81 26.15 -15.81
CA PRO A 37 19.39 25.97 -15.65
C PRO A 37 19.20 24.87 -14.62
N THR A 38 18.65 25.22 -13.46
CA THR A 38 18.14 24.23 -12.52
C THR A 38 17.19 23.36 -13.32
N ALA A 39 17.51 22.08 -13.47
CA ALA A 39 16.64 21.15 -14.15
C ALA A 39 15.25 21.27 -13.51
N ARG A 40 14.21 21.47 -14.33
CA ARG A 40 12.84 21.43 -13.83
C ARG A 40 12.65 20.06 -13.18
N ALA A 41 12.04 20.04 -11.99
CA ALA A 41 11.61 18.78 -11.38
C ALA A 41 10.80 17.98 -12.41
N ALA A 42 11.03 16.67 -12.47
CA ALA A 42 10.24 15.80 -13.31
C ALA A 42 8.79 15.80 -12.82
N ASP A 43 7.86 16.00 -13.75
CA ASP A 43 6.43 15.98 -13.48
C ASP A 43 6.00 14.49 -13.31
N VAL A 44 6.26 13.92 -12.13
CA VAL A 44 5.91 12.53 -11.80
C VAL A 44 4.41 12.43 -11.52
N ALA A 45 3.66 11.94 -12.51
CA ALA A 45 2.25 11.56 -12.36
C ALA A 45 2.09 10.40 -11.35
N PRO A 46 0.91 10.23 -10.72
CA PRO A 46 0.67 9.18 -9.73
C PRO A 46 1.02 7.77 -10.24
N VAL A 47 2.04 7.16 -9.63
CA VAL A 47 2.55 5.84 -10.05
C VAL A 47 3.00 5.02 -8.85
N ASN A 48 2.69 3.72 -8.81
CA ASN A 48 3.34 2.82 -7.87
C ASN A 48 4.77 2.53 -8.41
N PRO A 49 5.84 2.91 -7.70
CA PRO A 49 7.21 2.82 -8.20
C PRO A 49 7.71 1.38 -8.38
N VAL A 50 7.11 0.41 -7.66
CA VAL A 50 7.48 -1.00 -7.70
C VAL A 50 6.69 -1.75 -8.79
N THR A 51 5.41 -1.45 -8.97
CA THR A 51 4.54 -2.12 -9.95
C THR A 51 4.32 -1.33 -11.25
N VAL A 52 5.14 -0.29 -11.49
CA VAL A 52 5.07 0.57 -12.69
C VAL A 52 4.96 -0.27 -13.97
N PRO A 53 4.03 0.04 -14.90
CA PRO A 53 3.84 -0.77 -16.09
C PRO A 53 5.07 -0.80 -17.03
N VAL A 54 5.35 -1.99 -17.54
CA VAL A 54 6.35 -2.32 -18.56
C VAL A 54 5.68 -3.27 -19.55
N ASP A 55 5.62 -2.90 -20.82
CA ASP A 55 5.07 -3.71 -21.93
C ASP A 55 3.75 -4.46 -21.67
N GLY A 56 2.88 -3.88 -20.84
CA GLY A 56 1.55 -4.40 -20.50
C GLY A 56 1.45 -5.16 -19.16
N HIS A 57 2.53 -5.23 -18.38
CA HIS A 57 2.57 -5.91 -17.09
C HIS A 57 3.27 -5.09 -15.98
N PRO A 58 3.10 -5.42 -14.68
CA PRO A 58 3.86 -4.81 -13.59
C PRO A 58 5.36 -5.12 -13.70
N ALA A 59 6.23 -4.13 -13.46
CA ALA A 59 7.68 -4.29 -13.58
C ALA A 59 8.28 -5.39 -12.69
N ASN A 60 7.89 -5.49 -11.41
CA ASN A 60 8.37 -6.55 -10.51
C ASN A 60 7.57 -7.86 -10.60
N GLN A 61 6.47 -7.90 -11.37
CA GLN A 61 5.49 -9.00 -11.37
C GLN A 61 5.04 -9.48 -9.98
N GLY A 62 5.05 -8.60 -8.97
CA GLY A 62 4.70 -8.94 -7.59
C GLY A 62 5.76 -9.75 -6.82
N PHE A 63 7.00 -9.89 -7.34
CA PHE A 63 8.14 -10.35 -6.54
C PHE A 63 8.45 -9.34 -5.42
N LEU A 64 8.63 -9.82 -4.19
CA LEU A 64 8.98 -8.96 -3.04
C LEU A 64 10.41 -8.43 -3.19
N VAL A 65 11.35 -9.33 -3.47
CA VAL A 65 12.73 -9.03 -3.83
C VAL A 65 12.86 -9.21 -5.34
N PHE A 66 13.14 -8.14 -6.07
CA PHE A 66 13.28 -8.15 -7.52
C PHE A 66 14.57 -7.43 -7.91
N VAL A 67 15.56 -8.19 -8.37
CA VAL A 67 16.96 -7.76 -8.53
C VAL A 67 17.43 -8.04 -9.95
N GLU A 68 18.07 -7.06 -10.60
CA GLU A 68 18.46 -7.14 -12.01
C GLU A 68 19.54 -8.19 -12.28
N GLY A 69 20.54 -8.25 -11.42
CA GLY A 69 21.69 -9.14 -11.49
C GLY A 69 21.71 -10.10 -10.31
N ASP A 70 22.87 -10.19 -9.66
CA ASP A 70 23.17 -11.26 -8.71
C ASP A 70 22.56 -11.00 -7.32
N VAL A 71 22.13 -12.09 -6.68
CA VAL A 71 21.63 -12.10 -5.31
C VAL A 71 22.48 -13.03 -4.45
N ARG A 72 22.89 -12.54 -3.27
CA ARG A 72 23.61 -13.30 -2.26
C ARG A 72 22.83 -13.34 -0.94
N LEU A 73 22.58 -14.54 -0.43
CA LEU A 73 21.79 -14.75 0.79
C LEU A 73 22.66 -15.32 1.92
N ALA A 74 22.82 -14.57 3.01
CA ALA A 74 23.49 -14.98 4.25
C ALA A 74 22.71 -14.56 5.53
N ALA A 75 21.43 -14.25 5.34
CA ALA A 75 20.42 -14.02 6.36
C ALA A 75 19.59 -15.30 6.60
N ASP A 76 18.42 -15.19 7.23
CA ASP A 76 17.62 -16.33 7.66
C ASP A 76 16.40 -16.55 6.76
N GLU A 77 15.66 -15.51 6.34
CA GLU A 77 14.56 -15.67 5.37
C GLU A 77 14.04 -14.42 4.63
N ALA A 78 13.16 -14.66 3.66
CA ALA A 78 12.18 -13.70 3.14
C ALA A 78 10.77 -14.33 3.24
N GLU A 79 9.83 -13.60 3.82
CA GLU A 79 8.42 -14.01 3.86
C GLU A 79 7.82 -14.08 2.45
N GLY A 80 8.27 -13.18 1.56
CA GLY A 80 7.83 -13.11 0.17
C GLY A 80 8.72 -13.85 -0.82
N THR A 81 8.51 -13.54 -2.09
CA THR A 81 9.15 -14.20 -3.24
C THR A 81 10.34 -13.42 -3.77
N LEU A 82 11.24 -14.14 -4.45
CA LEU A 82 12.53 -13.63 -4.87
C LEU A 82 12.78 -13.90 -6.35
N ALA A 83 13.22 -12.87 -7.07
CA ALA A 83 13.65 -12.95 -8.45
C ALA A 83 15.01 -12.26 -8.63
N ALA A 84 16.00 -13.04 -9.05
CA ALA A 84 17.31 -12.58 -9.49
C ALA A 84 17.39 -12.71 -11.02
N GLY A 85 17.76 -11.66 -11.73
CA GLY A 85 18.03 -11.74 -13.18
C GLY A 85 19.40 -12.34 -13.49
N GLY A 86 20.35 -12.24 -12.54
CA GLY A 86 21.67 -12.88 -12.57
C GLY A 86 21.72 -14.17 -11.76
N ASP A 87 22.87 -14.43 -11.14
CA ASP A 87 23.13 -15.63 -10.33
C ASP A 87 22.50 -15.53 -8.93
N LEU A 88 22.08 -16.68 -8.40
CA LEU A 88 21.75 -16.84 -6.98
C LEU A 88 22.89 -17.52 -6.23
N ARG A 89 23.40 -16.88 -5.19
CA ARG A 89 24.27 -17.47 -4.18
C ARG A 89 23.55 -17.51 -2.84
N PHE A 90 23.73 -18.60 -2.09
CA PHE A 90 23.44 -18.63 -0.66
C PHE A 90 24.67 -19.13 0.11
N ASP A 91 24.89 -18.63 1.33
CA ASP A 91 25.98 -19.03 2.22
C ASP A 91 25.47 -19.83 3.44
N THR A 92 24.22 -19.59 3.86
CA THR A 92 23.55 -20.22 5.01
C THR A 92 22.24 -20.90 4.58
N SER A 93 21.59 -21.65 5.46
CA SER A 93 20.19 -22.02 5.22
C SER A 93 19.33 -20.76 5.15
N TYR A 94 18.34 -20.74 4.26
CA TYR A 94 17.51 -19.57 4.01
C TYR A 94 16.09 -20.01 3.62
N ASN A 95 15.03 -19.35 4.09
CA ASN A 95 13.66 -19.63 3.62
C ASN A 95 13.15 -18.54 2.65
N ILE A 96 12.43 -18.94 1.60
CA ILE A 96 11.72 -18.05 0.66
C ILE A 96 10.25 -18.44 0.67
N GLY A 97 9.35 -17.45 0.77
CA GLY A 97 7.92 -17.70 0.88
C GLY A 97 7.49 -18.21 2.26
N ALA A 98 8.16 -17.76 3.31
CA ALA A 98 7.88 -18.18 4.69
C ALA A 98 6.60 -17.57 5.29
N GLY A 99 6.10 -16.48 4.70
CA GLY A 99 4.90 -15.77 5.17
C GLY A 99 3.59 -16.54 4.97
N SER A 100 2.54 -16.12 5.66
CA SER A 100 1.22 -16.79 5.66
C SER A 100 0.18 -16.20 4.69
N GLY A 101 0.53 -15.13 3.97
CA GLY A 101 -0.36 -14.45 3.01
C GLY A 101 -0.22 -14.95 1.57
N PRO A 102 -1.14 -14.54 0.67
CA PRO A 102 -0.95 -14.76 -0.77
C PRO A 102 0.24 -13.93 -1.24
N LEU A 103 1.34 -14.60 -1.58
CA LEU A 103 2.49 -13.92 -2.15
C LEU A 103 2.12 -13.46 -3.56
N GLY A 104 2.35 -12.18 -3.89
CA GLY A 104 1.92 -11.57 -5.15
C GLY A 104 2.62 -12.06 -6.42
N ALA A 105 3.42 -13.13 -6.32
CA ALA A 105 4.24 -13.67 -7.39
C ALA A 105 3.43 -14.13 -8.62
N PRO A 106 4.05 -14.11 -9.81
CA PRO A 106 3.41 -14.56 -11.02
C PRO A 106 3.31 -16.10 -11.03
N THR A 107 2.30 -16.61 -11.71
CA THR A 107 2.33 -17.99 -12.25
C THR A 107 2.80 -17.89 -13.69
N LEU A 108 3.97 -18.44 -14.02
CA LEU A 108 4.47 -18.40 -15.39
C LEU A 108 3.57 -19.22 -16.34
N PRO A 109 3.45 -18.83 -17.62
CA PRO A 109 2.61 -19.53 -18.58
C PRO A 109 2.93 -21.03 -18.68
N GLY A 110 1.92 -21.86 -18.38
CA GLY A 110 2.03 -23.32 -18.40
C GLY A 110 2.27 -23.97 -17.04
N ASP A 111 2.51 -23.19 -15.98
CA ASP A 111 2.61 -23.69 -14.62
C ASP A 111 1.27 -23.58 -13.86
N THR A 112 1.14 -24.35 -12.78
CA THR A 112 -0.11 -24.48 -11.99
C THR A 112 -0.02 -23.88 -10.59
N SER A 113 1.14 -23.36 -10.21
CA SER A 113 1.45 -22.76 -8.92
C SER A 113 2.34 -21.54 -9.11
N PRO A 114 2.30 -20.52 -8.23
CA PRO A 114 3.16 -19.34 -8.35
C PRO A 114 4.65 -19.65 -8.26
N THR A 115 5.46 -18.87 -8.96
CA THR A 115 6.92 -18.88 -8.86
C THR A 115 7.36 -18.15 -7.60
N HIS A 116 7.86 -18.87 -6.59
CA HIS A 116 8.40 -18.24 -5.39
C HIS A 116 9.88 -17.89 -5.52
N LEU A 117 10.61 -18.61 -6.37
CA LEU A 117 12.01 -18.33 -6.70
C LEU A 117 12.23 -18.30 -8.21
N TYR A 118 12.76 -17.19 -8.72
CA TYR A 118 13.25 -17.08 -10.10
C TYR A 118 14.74 -16.71 -10.10
N VAL A 119 15.53 -17.40 -10.93
CA VAL A 119 16.96 -17.12 -11.14
C VAL A 119 17.23 -17.15 -12.65
N GLY A 120 17.61 -16.00 -13.22
CA GLY A 120 17.93 -15.89 -14.65
C GLY A 120 19.27 -16.53 -15.01
N GLY A 121 20.25 -16.45 -14.10
CA GLY A 121 21.54 -17.13 -14.17
C GLY A 121 21.52 -18.51 -13.51
N GLY A 122 22.62 -18.85 -12.84
CA GLY A 122 22.83 -20.14 -12.16
C GLY A 122 22.73 -20.08 -10.65
N VAL A 123 22.97 -21.22 -9.99
CA VAL A 123 23.02 -21.34 -8.52
C VAL A 123 24.44 -21.63 -8.05
N GLN A 124 24.99 -20.73 -7.24
CA GLN A 124 26.26 -20.90 -6.54
C GLN A 124 25.98 -21.47 -5.14
N PHE A 125 26.23 -22.76 -4.99
CA PHE A 125 26.04 -23.48 -3.72
C PHE A 125 27.18 -23.22 -2.72
N PRO A 126 26.91 -23.29 -1.40
CA PRO A 126 27.93 -23.40 -0.35
C PRO A 126 28.88 -24.59 -0.54
N ASP A 127 29.95 -24.64 0.27
CA ASP A 127 30.84 -25.80 0.34
C ASP A 127 30.07 -27.08 0.72
N THR A 128 30.45 -28.21 0.11
CA THR A 128 29.90 -29.53 0.41
C THR A 128 30.10 -29.89 1.89
N GLY A 129 29.01 -30.28 2.57
CA GLY A 129 29.03 -30.57 4.00
C GLY A 129 28.75 -29.38 4.92
N SER A 130 28.50 -28.17 4.37
CA SER A 130 27.99 -27.00 5.09
C SER A 130 26.67 -27.24 5.83
N GLY A 131 25.85 -28.20 5.38
CA GLY A 131 24.51 -28.46 5.92
C GLY A 131 23.45 -27.44 5.47
N ALA A 132 23.82 -26.44 4.67
CA ALA A 132 22.97 -25.34 4.27
C ALA A 132 21.89 -25.79 3.27
N ILE A 133 20.65 -25.38 3.51
CA ILE A 133 19.52 -25.65 2.63
C ILE A 133 18.70 -24.38 2.44
N LEU A 134 18.55 -23.96 1.18
CA LEU A 134 17.58 -22.93 0.81
C LEU A 134 16.22 -23.60 0.58
N ARG A 135 15.16 -23.08 1.21
CA ARG A 135 13.81 -23.66 1.14
C ARG A 135 12.84 -22.74 0.42
N VAL A 136 12.13 -23.28 -0.54
CA VAL A 136 11.02 -22.61 -1.22
C VAL A 136 9.71 -23.16 -0.65
N LEU A 137 9.11 -22.36 0.23
CA LEU A 137 7.96 -22.72 1.05
C LEU A 137 6.64 -22.33 0.35
N GLY A 138 5.51 -22.57 1.04
CA GLY A 138 4.19 -22.17 0.56
C GLY A 138 3.67 -22.90 -0.69
N GLY A 139 4.32 -23.99 -1.13
CA GLY A 139 3.97 -24.71 -2.35
C GLY A 139 4.42 -24.02 -3.66
N GLY A 140 5.31 -23.03 -3.56
CA GLY A 140 5.82 -22.30 -4.72
C GLY A 140 6.83 -23.08 -5.56
N LEU A 141 6.88 -22.72 -6.83
CA LEU A 141 7.82 -23.25 -7.81
C LEU A 141 9.14 -22.48 -7.82
N ALA A 142 10.19 -23.12 -8.33
CA ALA A 142 11.48 -22.50 -8.61
C ALA A 142 11.82 -22.63 -10.11
N HIS A 143 12.43 -21.59 -10.69
CA HIS A 143 13.01 -21.67 -12.04
C HIS A 143 14.42 -21.11 -12.04
N VAL A 144 15.34 -21.78 -12.74
CA VAL A 144 16.77 -21.46 -12.80
C VAL A 144 17.27 -21.62 -14.24
N GLY A 145 17.77 -20.54 -14.83
CA GLY A 145 18.15 -20.47 -16.24
C GLY A 145 19.39 -21.26 -16.61
N ASP A 146 20.51 -21.10 -15.87
CA ASP A 146 21.77 -21.78 -16.21
C ASP A 146 21.82 -23.21 -15.65
N THR A 147 21.35 -24.14 -16.48
CA THR A 147 21.35 -25.59 -16.23
C THR A 147 22.75 -26.21 -16.13
N THR A 148 23.84 -25.46 -16.38
CA THR A 148 25.20 -25.99 -16.18
C THR A 148 25.68 -25.89 -14.74
N THR A 149 24.91 -25.22 -13.87
CA THR A 149 25.28 -25.02 -12.46
C THR A 149 24.65 -26.03 -11.49
N TYR A 150 23.68 -26.83 -11.95
CA TYR A 150 22.88 -27.70 -11.08
C TYR A 150 22.37 -28.97 -11.75
N ASP A 151 22.10 -30.00 -10.92
CA ASP A 151 21.16 -31.08 -11.24
C ASP A 151 19.81 -30.83 -10.53
N ALA A 152 18.70 -31.19 -11.16
CA ALA A 152 17.36 -31.06 -10.59
C ALA A 152 16.60 -32.39 -10.56
N PHE A 153 15.84 -32.62 -9.48
CA PHE A 153 15.19 -33.90 -9.19
C PHE A 153 13.79 -33.72 -8.62
N ASP A 154 12.84 -34.55 -9.08
CA ASP A 154 11.51 -34.81 -8.50
C ASP A 154 11.36 -36.26 -8.00
N THR A 155 12.43 -37.07 -8.10
CA THR A 155 12.53 -38.45 -7.61
C THR A 155 13.84 -38.66 -6.85
N ASP A 156 13.81 -39.49 -5.82
CA ASP A 156 15.01 -39.92 -5.08
C ASP A 156 15.79 -41.01 -5.85
N GLN A 157 16.95 -41.39 -5.31
CA GLN A 157 17.78 -42.46 -5.88
C GLN A 157 17.15 -43.87 -5.88
N ASN A 158 15.98 -44.05 -5.26
CA ASN A 158 15.20 -45.30 -5.29
C ASN A 158 14.04 -45.23 -6.30
N GLY A 159 13.83 -44.08 -6.97
CA GLY A 159 12.69 -43.82 -7.84
C GLY A 159 11.40 -43.46 -7.09
N ALA A 160 11.48 -43.14 -5.79
CA ALA A 160 10.35 -42.61 -5.03
C ALA A 160 10.21 -41.11 -5.30
N ALA A 161 8.98 -40.65 -5.56
CA ALA A 161 8.73 -39.26 -5.89
C ALA A 161 8.84 -38.36 -4.64
N ILE A 162 9.49 -37.20 -4.79
CA ILE A 162 9.86 -36.27 -3.70
C ILE A 162 9.49 -34.82 -4.09
N PRO A 163 9.34 -33.89 -3.11
CA PRO A 163 9.37 -32.47 -3.43
C PRO A 163 10.65 -32.11 -4.20
N TYR A 164 10.57 -31.13 -5.10
CA TYR A 164 11.68 -30.85 -5.99
C TYR A 164 12.95 -30.42 -5.24
N ARG A 165 14.10 -30.77 -5.80
CA ARG A 165 15.41 -30.38 -5.28
C ARG A 165 16.34 -29.96 -6.41
N ILE A 166 17.13 -28.94 -6.14
CA ILE A 166 18.17 -28.39 -7.02
C ILE A 166 19.49 -28.52 -6.25
N VAL A 167 20.43 -29.29 -6.77
CA VAL A 167 21.68 -29.67 -6.11
C VAL A 167 22.89 -29.30 -6.99
N PRO A 168 24.12 -29.22 -6.45
CA PRO A 168 25.31 -28.99 -7.26
C PRO A 168 25.45 -29.98 -8.42
N GLU A 169 25.90 -29.53 -9.59
CA GLU A 169 26.12 -30.39 -10.77
C GLU A 169 26.96 -31.66 -10.44
N GLY A 170 26.55 -32.80 -10.98
CA GLY A 170 27.20 -34.11 -10.78
C GLY A 170 26.79 -34.83 -9.47
N SER A 171 25.66 -34.46 -8.88
CA SER A 171 25.21 -34.93 -7.55
C SER A 171 24.00 -35.85 -7.60
N THR A 172 23.52 -36.30 -6.42
CA THR A 172 22.24 -37.00 -6.29
C THR A 172 21.21 -36.13 -5.56
N ALA A 173 19.93 -36.47 -5.69
CA ALA A 173 18.82 -35.75 -5.06
C ALA A 173 18.96 -35.56 -3.53
N GLU A 174 19.72 -36.41 -2.81
CA GLU A 174 19.91 -36.31 -1.36
C GLU A 174 21.09 -35.42 -0.95
N THR A 175 21.88 -34.89 -1.90
CA THR A 175 23.02 -34.01 -1.60
C THR A 175 22.59 -32.77 -0.80
N ILE A 176 23.51 -32.32 0.08
CA ILE A 176 23.45 -31.07 0.83
C ILE A 176 24.84 -30.40 0.68
N PRO A 177 24.92 -29.11 0.30
CA PRO A 177 23.83 -28.14 0.19
C PRO A 177 22.90 -28.35 -1.01
N ARG A 178 21.71 -27.73 -0.93
CA ARG A 178 20.69 -27.74 -1.99
C ARG A 178 19.68 -26.61 -1.85
N VAL A 179 18.93 -26.35 -2.92
CA VAL A 179 17.60 -25.73 -2.85
C VAL A 179 16.55 -26.86 -2.78
N GLU A 180 15.53 -26.74 -1.94
CA GLU A 180 14.41 -27.68 -1.89
C GLU A 180 13.05 -26.98 -1.87
N GLY A 181 12.09 -27.53 -2.60
CA GLY A 181 10.70 -27.09 -2.61
C GLY A 181 9.82 -27.87 -1.62
N THR A 182 8.56 -27.46 -1.54
CA THR A 182 7.51 -28.14 -0.74
C THR A 182 6.51 -28.94 -1.59
N VAL A 183 6.65 -28.89 -2.93
CA VAL A 183 5.82 -29.59 -3.93
C VAL A 183 6.69 -30.32 -4.95
N GLN A 184 6.11 -31.22 -5.74
CA GLN A 184 6.77 -31.80 -6.92
C GLN A 184 6.80 -30.79 -8.07
N GLN A 185 7.95 -30.69 -8.73
CA GLN A 185 8.15 -29.92 -9.95
C GLN A 185 9.18 -30.68 -10.82
N ALA A 186 8.80 -31.03 -12.05
CA ALA A 186 9.68 -31.77 -12.94
C ALA A 186 10.96 -30.97 -13.26
N PRO A 187 12.12 -31.61 -13.49
CA PRO A 187 13.37 -30.91 -13.82
C PRO A 187 13.26 -29.97 -15.03
N GLN A 188 12.46 -30.31 -16.04
CA GLN A 188 12.19 -29.46 -17.22
C GLN A 188 11.21 -28.31 -16.94
N GLY A 189 10.59 -28.29 -15.75
CA GLY A 189 9.87 -27.14 -15.21
C GLY A 189 10.80 -26.15 -14.51
N ILE A 190 11.86 -26.64 -13.88
CA ILE A 190 12.89 -25.82 -13.20
C ILE A 190 13.84 -25.18 -14.23
N ALA A 191 14.25 -25.96 -15.24
CA ALA A 191 15.10 -25.53 -16.35
C ALA A 191 14.35 -24.65 -17.39
N ARG A 192 13.75 -23.55 -16.92
CA ARG A 192 13.04 -22.56 -17.73
C ARG A 192 13.48 -21.16 -17.36
N THR A 193 13.63 -20.31 -18.36
CA THR A 193 13.57 -18.85 -18.18
C THR A 193 12.17 -18.35 -18.54
N ALA A 194 11.79 -17.21 -17.99
CA ALA A 194 10.55 -16.54 -18.36
C ALA A 194 10.70 -15.89 -19.76
N ASP A 195 9.61 -15.84 -20.50
CA ASP A 195 9.53 -15.02 -21.71
C ASP A 195 9.56 -13.53 -21.31
N PRO A 196 10.27 -12.63 -22.03
CA PRO A 196 10.29 -11.20 -21.71
C PRO A 196 8.89 -10.54 -21.68
N SER A 197 7.90 -11.06 -22.42
CA SER A 197 6.50 -10.60 -22.31
C SER A 197 5.83 -10.92 -20.96
N VAL A 198 6.51 -11.68 -20.10
CA VAL A 198 6.13 -12.00 -18.73
C VAL A 198 7.15 -11.46 -17.73
N LEU A 199 8.45 -11.46 -18.01
CA LEU A 199 9.45 -11.00 -17.05
C LEU A 199 10.70 -10.42 -17.74
N ASP A 200 10.62 -9.17 -18.18
CA ASP A 200 11.78 -8.44 -18.72
C ASP A 200 12.48 -7.61 -17.61
N PHE A 201 13.58 -8.14 -17.07
CA PHE A 201 14.45 -7.42 -16.13
C PHE A 201 15.08 -6.17 -16.78
N GLY A 202 15.47 -6.23 -18.05
CA GLY A 202 16.14 -5.12 -18.73
C GLY A 202 15.22 -3.92 -18.93
N ALA A 203 14.01 -4.16 -19.43
CA ALA A 203 12.98 -3.13 -19.57
C ALA A 203 12.51 -2.61 -18.21
N SER A 204 12.31 -3.50 -17.23
CA SER A 204 11.91 -3.12 -15.87
C SER A 204 12.95 -2.25 -15.16
N PHE A 205 14.23 -2.63 -15.20
CA PHE A 205 15.28 -1.82 -14.58
C PHE A 205 15.61 -0.55 -15.39
N ALA A 206 15.44 -0.53 -16.71
CA ALA A 206 15.46 0.72 -17.47
C ALA A 206 14.34 1.68 -16.99
N ARG A 207 13.12 1.17 -16.79
CA ARG A 207 11.98 1.95 -16.28
C ARG A 207 12.19 2.44 -14.85
N TYR A 208 12.62 1.56 -13.94
CA TYR A 208 12.93 1.94 -12.55
C TYR A 208 14.03 2.98 -12.45
N ARG A 209 15.10 2.87 -13.25
CA ARG A 209 16.19 3.85 -13.27
C ARG A 209 15.73 5.23 -13.68
N SER A 210 14.87 5.33 -14.71
CA SER A 210 14.24 6.61 -15.07
C SER A 210 13.41 7.13 -13.90
N LEU A 211 12.47 6.32 -13.41
CA LEU A 211 11.52 6.74 -12.39
C LEU A 211 12.19 7.09 -11.05
N SER A 212 13.23 6.36 -10.65
CA SER A 212 14.02 6.65 -9.44
C SER A 212 14.74 8.01 -9.54
N THR A 213 15.33 8.32 -10.71
CA THR A 213 15.90 9.64 -10.98
C THR A 213 14.81 10.72 -11.03
N ASP A 214 13.68 10.48 -11.69
CA ASP A 214 12.56 11.42 -11.78
C ASP A 214 12.01 11.75 -10.38
N ILE A 215 11.73 10.73 -9.54
CA ILE A 215 11.34 10.86 -8.13
C ILE A 215 12.41 11.59 -7.31
N GLY A 216 13.69 11.38 -7.61
CA GLY A 216 14.82 12.08 -7.00
C GLY A 216 14.82 13.60 -7.25
N THR A 217 14.18 14.06 -8.32
CA THR A 217 14.03 15.50 -8.64
C THR A 217 12.77 16.15 -8.07
N CYS A 218 11.86 15.37 -7.47
CA CYS A 218 10.65 15.90 -6.84
C CYS A 218 10.99 16.95 -5.77
N ALA A 219 10.25 18.05 -5.75
CA ALA A 219 10.44 19.10 -4.75
C ALA A 219 10.13 18.56 -3.34
N ALA A 220 11.06 18.78 -2.40
CA ALA A 220 10.86 18.40 -1.01
C ALA A 220 9.64 19.12 -0.41
N THR A 221 8.71 18.35 0.16
CA THR A 221 7.50 18.85 0.82
C THR A 221 7.66 18.92 2.33
N THR A 222 8.65 18.21 2.86
CA THR A 222 8.99 18.12 4.28
C THR A 222 10.51 18.14 4.45
N ALA A 223 10.99 18.33 5.67
CA ALA A 223 12.42 18.48 5.99
C ALA A 223 12.71 17.94 7.38
N LEU A 224 13.97 17.54 7.62
CA LEU A 224 14.45 17.20 8.95
C LEU A 224 14.36 18.41 9.90
N ARG A 225 13.81 18.19 11.08
CA ARG A 225 13.64 19.21 12.13
C ARG A 225 14.17 18.74 13.48
N ASP A 226 14.54 19.68 14.34
CA ASP A 226 14.82 19.41 15.76
C ASP A 226 13.51 19.14 16.54
N GLU A 227 13.64 18.80 17.83
CA GLU A 227 12.50 18.59 18.73
C GLU A 227 11.63 19.84 18.95
N GLN A 228 12.12 21.03 18.58
CA GLN A 228 11.41 22.31 18.65
C GLN A 228 10.75 22.68 17.31
N GLY A 229 10.91 21.86 16.26
CA GLY A 229 10.34 22.06 14.94
C GLY A 229 11.16 22.95 14.00
N ASN A 230 12.36 23.40 14.40
CA ASN A 230 13.25 24.18 13.53
C ASN A 230 13.94 23.25 12.53
N PRO A 231 14.14 23.63 11.26
CA PRO A 231 14.90 22.84 10.30
C PRO A 231 16.33 22.56 10.79
N LEU A 232 16.78 21.31 10.66
CA LEU A 232 18.18 20.96 10.89
C LEU A 232 19.05 21.50 9.75
N ALA A 233 20.24 21.98 10.10
CA ALA A 233 21.24 22.39 9.12
C ALA A 233 22.13 21.21 8.75
N SER A 234 22.43 21.08 7.44
CA SER A 234 23.48 20.19 6.94
C SER A 234 24.86 20.86 7.10
N PRO A 235 25.93 20.13 7.48
CA PRO A 235 25.91 18.72 7.87
C PRO A 235 25.33 18.50 9.27
N VAL A 236 24.55 17.43 9.42
CA VAL A 236 23.95 16.99 10.68
C VAL A 236 25.01 16.39 11.60
N ALA A 237 24.87 16.61 12.91
CA ALA A 237 25.81 16.08 13.89
C ALA A 237 25.55 14.58 14.18
N PRO A 238 26.58 13.73 14.30
CA PRO A 238 26.38 12.31 14.62
C PRO A 238 25.62 12.08 15.93
N GLY A 239 24.62 11.21 15.87
CA GLY A 239 23.73 10.88 16.98
C GLY A 239 22.51 11.79 17.11
N THR A 240 22.27 12.72 16.18
CA THR A 240 21.13 13.65 16.25
C THR A 240 19.78 12.91 16.18
N THR A 241 18.82 13.34 17.01
CA THR A 241 17.41 12.97 16.87
C THR A 241 16.71 14.00 15.99
N ALA A 242 15.87 13.53 15.06
CA ALA A 242 15.16 14.38 14.11
C ALA A 242 13.66 14.08 14.04
N ARG A 243 12.91 15.07 13.56
CA ARG A 243 11.49 14.99 13.21
C ARG A 243 11.27 15.22 11.72
N VAL A 244 10.25 14.59 11.16
CA VAL A 244 9.75 14.86 9.81
C VAL A 244 8.22 14.91 9.82
N ALA A 245 7.64 15.91 9.16
CA ALA A 245 6.18 16.04 9.04
C ALA A 245 5.65 15.17 7.89
N VAL A 246 4.49 14.53 8.11
CA VAL A 246 3.77 13.72 7.11
C VAL A 246 2.33 14.21 6.98
N ASP A 247 2.12 15.12 6.03
CA ASP A 247 0.81 15.69 5.72
C ASP A 247 -0.08 14.65 5.02
N GLN A 248 -1.38 14.67 5.32
CA GLN A 248 -2.35 13.77 4.70
C GLN A 248 -2.84 14.31 3.35
N GLY A 249 -3.21 13.42 2.42
CA GLY A 249 -3.76 13.79 1.10
C GLY A 249 -2.71 14.16 0.06
N ARG A 250 -1.43 13.84 0.28
CA ARG A 250 -0.31 14.12 -0.65
C ARG A 250 0.80 13.08 -0.54
N THR A 251 1.63 12.99 -1.57
CA THR A 251 2.98 12.43 -1.40
C THR A 251 3.80 13.41 -0.55
N ASN A 252 4.48 12.88 0.47
CA ASN A 252 5.44 13.59 1.29
C ASN A 252 6.84 13.27 0.77
N VAL A 253 7.66 14.29 0.47
CA VAL A 253 9.01 14.11 -0.05
C VAL A 253 10.01 14.73 0.92
N LEU A 254 10.84 13.89 1.52
CA LEU A 254 12.04 14.27 2.26
C LEU A 254 13.25 14.03 1.35
N THR A 255 14.11 15.02 1.20
CA THR A 255 15.41 14.87 0.51
C THR A 255 16.53 15.10 1.52
N VAL A 256 17.47 14.15 1.63
CA VAL A 256 18.53 14.12 2.65
C VAL A 256 19.84 13.61 2.05
N GLU A 257 20.98 14.22 2.42
CA GLU A 257 22.29 13.69 2.02
C GLU A 257 22.61 12.38 2.74
N ALA A 258 23.28 11.44 2.07
CA ALA A 258 23.64 10.15 2.65
C ALA A 258 24.37 10.26 4.02
N ALA A 259 25.25 11.25 4.16
CA ALA A 259 25.98 11.52 5.41
C ALA A 259 25.09 12.12 6.52
N ASP A 260 24.07 12.89 6.16
CA ASP A 260 23.12 13.45 7.12
C ASP A 260 22.15 12.38 7.62
N LEU A 261 21.82 11.38 6.79
CA LEU A 261 21.01 10.23 7.19
C LEU A 261 21.77 9.32 8.17
N ASP A 262 23.03 8.99 7.88
CA ASP A 262 23.92 8.22 8.78
C ASP A 262 24.17 8.93 10.13
N ALA A 263 24.17 10.26 10.13
CA ALA A 263 24.31 11.06 11.35
C ALA A 263 23.10 10.96 12.31
N LEU A 264 21.94 10.48 11.86
CA LEU A 264 20.75 10.38 12.70
C LEU A 264 20.76 9.13 13.60
N SER A 265 20.41 9.29 14.87
CA SER A 265 20.12 8.17 15.78
C SER A 265 18.64 7.78 15.81
N LEU A 266 17.74 8.73 15.54
CA LEU A 266 16.30 8.57 15.66
C LEU A 266 15.60 9.50 14.68
N LEU A 267 14.61 8.99 13.95
CA LEU A 267 13.70 9.78 13.12
C LEU A 267 12.26 9.56 13.61
N THR A 268 11.59 10.63 14.03
CA THR A 268 10.20 10.61 14.53
C THR A 268 9.26 11.27 13.52
N PHE A 269 8.07 10.71 13.31
CA PHE A 269 7.13 11.20 12.30
C PHE A 269 5.98 11.99 12.93
N ASP A 270 5.83 13.25 12.51
CA ASP A 270 4.73 14.13 12.90
C ASP A 270 3.58 13.95 11.89
N GLY A 271 2.71 12.99 12.20
CA GLY A 271 1.84 12.34 11.21
C GLY A 271 2.41 10.98 10.82
N LEU A 272 1.62 10.11 10.17
CA LEU A 272 2.04 8.76 9.80
C LEU A 272 1.83 8.52 8.30
N PRO A 273 2.77 7.81 7.62
CA PRO A 273 2.58 7.34 6.25
C PRO A 273 1.38 6.40 6.13
N GLY A 274 0.61 6.58 5.05
CA GLY A 274 -0.63 5.85 4.80
C GLY A 274 -1.00 5.83 3.31
N PRO A 275 -2.10 5.16 2.91
CA PRO A 275 -2.48 5.00 1.51
C PRO A 275 -2.57 6.31 0.71
N GLY A 276 -3.11 7.37 1.33
CA GLY A 276 -3.21 8.73 0.77
C GLY A 276 -2.17 9.71 1.32
N ALA A 277 -1.12 9.21 1.98
CA ALA A 277 -0.05 10.00 2.58
C ALA A 277 1.32 9.30 2.48
N PRO A 278 1.74 8.78 1.31
CA PRO A 278 3.00 8.05 1.19
C PRO A 278 4.20 8.97 1.44
N LEU A 279 5.25 8.42 2.03
CA LEU A 279 6.52 9.11 2.28
C LEU A 279 7.60 8.58 1.33
N VAL A 280 8.21 9.50 0.60
CA VAL A 280 9.45 9.28 -0.15
C VAL A 280 10.60 9.90 0.63
N VAL A 281 11.63 9.09 0.91
CA VAL A 281 12.93 9.56 1.40
C VAL A 281 13.93 9.42 0.26
N ASN A 282 14.24 10.54 -0.39
CA ASN A 282 15.27 10.65 -1.42
C ASN A 282 16.64 10.81 -0.74
N VAL A 283 17.46 9.75 -0.77
CA VAL A 283 18.82 9.75 -0.21
C VAL A 283 19.81 10.15 -1.30
N THR A 284 20.36 11.36 -1.23
CA THR A 284 21.23 11.90 -2.28
C THR A 284 22.69 11.52 -2.09
N GLY A 285 23.35 11.23 -3.22
CA GLY A 285 24.75 10.80 -3.29
C GLY A 285 24.93 9.57 -4.17
N THR A 286 26.16 9.36 -4.66
CA THR A 286 26.51 8.17 -5.47
C THR A 286 26.72 6.90 -4.64
N SER A 287 26.73 7.02 -3.32
CA SER A 287 26.91 5.90 -2.38
C SER A 287 26.31 6.22 -1.02
N PHE A 288 25.73 5.20 -0.39
CA PHE A 288 25.44 5.15 1.04
C PHE A 288 26.29 4.05 1.68
N ASP A 289 26.95 4.35 2.80
CA ASP A 289 27.71 3.41 3.64
C ASP A 289 27.57 3.93 5.08
N GLY A 290 26.71 3.29 5.88
CA GLY A 290 26.31 3.83 7.17
C GLY A 290 25.06 3.21 7.76
N SER A 291 24.46 3.92 8.72
CA SER A 291 23.30 3.48 9.48
C SER A 291 22.00 4.14 9.04
N ILE A 292 20.90 3.38 9.00
CA ILE A 292 19.55 3.93 8.98
C ILE A 292 19.14 4.25 10.43
N PRO A 293 18.61 5.45 10.73
CA PRO A 293 18.17 5.80 12.08
C PRO A 293 17.01 4.93 12.56
N ASN A 294 16.86 4.82 13.87
CA ASN A 294 15.70 4.17 14.46
C ASN A 294 14.42 4.94 14.09
N LEU A 295 13.43 4.23 13.52
CA LEU A 295 12.20 4.82 13.01
C LEU A 295 11.15 4.85 14.12
N ALA A 296 11.08 5.97 14.84
CA ALA A 296 10.24 6.12 16.01
C ALA A 296 8.79 6.44 15.62
N ASN A 297 7.87 5.56 16.03
CA ASN A 297 6.41 5.58 15.81
C ASN A 297 5.89 4.98 14.49
N LEU A 298 6.77 4.58 13.57
CA LEU A 298 6.38 3.67 12.49
C LEU A 298 6.25 2.24 13.01
N THR A 299 5.44 1.45 12.30
CA THR A 299 5.28 0.00 12.45
C THR A 299 4.99 -0.59 11.08
N ASN A 300 5.07 -1.91 10.95
CA ASN A 300 4.66 -2.68 9.75
C ASN A 300 3.34 -2.26 9.06
N ALA A 301 2.40 -1.64 9.77
CA ALA A 301 1.18 -1.06 9.20
C ALA A 301 1.42 0.18 8.32
N ASN A 302 2.57 0.83 8.45
CA ASN A 302 3.02 2.02 7.73
C ASN A 302 4.06 1.72 6.65
N ALA A 303 4.84 0.64 6.82
CA ALA A 303 5.90 0.21 5.90
C ALA A 303 5.47 0.18 4.41
N PRO A 304 4.27 -0.34 4.04
CA PRO A 304 3.78 -0.31 2.65
C PRO A 304 3.67 1.09 2.02
N PHE A 305 3.82 2.17 2.79
CA PHE A 305 3.67 3.56 2.36
C PHE A 305 4.96 4.38 2.48
N VAL A 306 6.10 3.72 2.74
CA VAL A 306 7.44 4.37 2.81
C VAL A 306 8.34 3.85 1.68
N LEU A 307 8.93 4.78 0.93
CA LEU A 307 9.87 4.53 -0.16
C LEU A 307 11.23 5.16 0.15
N TRP A 308 12.26 4.33 0.33
CA TRP A 308 13.65 4.75 0.45
C TRP A 308 14.28 4.77 -0.95
N ASN A 309 14.23 5.91 -1.63
CA ASN A 309 14.71 6.10 -3.00
C ASN A 309 16.17 6.53 -3.03
N PHE A 310 16.99 5.80 -3.77
CA PHE A 310 18.40 6.10 -4.00
C PHE A 310 18.61 6.44 -5.50
N PRO A 311 18.33 7.69 -5.93
CA PRO A 311 18.24 8.07 -7.36
C PRO A 311 19.54 7.86 -8.15
N ASP A 312 20.68 8.12 -7.52
CA ASP A 312 22.00 8.16 -8.13
C ASP A 312 22.99 7.14 -7.54
N ALA A 313 22.61 6.41 -6.49
CA ALA A 313 23.54 5.55 -5.78
C ALA A 313 23.89 4.30 -6.59
N THR A 314 25.19 4.00 -6.70
CA THR A 314 25.69 2.74 -7.27
C THR A 314 26.12 1.73 -6.19
N SER A 315 26.09 2.14 -4.93
CA SER A 315 26.38 1.29 -3.76
C SER A 315 25.54 1.76 -2.58
N VAL A 316 24.83 0.84 -1.92
CA VAL A 316 24.07 1.11 -0.70
C VAL A 316 24.42 0.03 0.31
N HIS A 317 25.33 0.34 1.24
CA HIS A 317 25.76 -0.56 2.30
C HIS A 317 25.17 -0.09 3.63
N VAL A 318 24.22 -0.86 4.16
CA VAL A 318 23.61 -0.59 5.46
C VAL A 318 24.33 -1.41 6.51
N THR A 319 25.00 -0.73 7.44
CA THR A 319 25.86 -1.30 8.49
C THR A 319 25.28 -1.16 9.89
N GLY A 320 24.27 -0.31 10.08
CA GLY A 320 23.46 -0.19 11.30
C GLY A 320 22.00 0.13 10.99
N ALA A 321 21.06 -0.49 11.70
CA ALA A 321 19.63 -0.17 11.68
C ALA A 321 18.94 -0.90 12.84
N ASP A 322 17.78 -0.41 13.28
CA ASP A 322 16.72 -1.29 13.82
C ASP A 322 15.90 -1.88 12.63
N VAL A 323 14.62 -2.19 12.79
CA VAL A 323 13.77 -2.61 11.66
C VAL A 323 13.63 -1.47 10.63
N LEU A 324 13.79 -1.78 9.34
CA LEU A 324 13.50 -0.84 8.26
C LEU A 324 12.03 -0.91 7.87
N GLU A 325 11.32 0.16 8.18
CA GLU A 325 9.95 0.39 7.74
C GLU A 325 9.99 0.96 6.31
N GLY A 326 9.72 0.12 5.32
CA GLY A 326 9.54 0.55 3.94
C GLY A 326 10.38 -0.16 2.88
N THR A 327 10.08 0.20 1.63
CA THR A 327 10.72 -0.36 0.43
C THR A 327 12.06 0.28 0.13
N ILE A 328 13.09 -0.55 -0.11
CA ILE A 328 14.37 -0.10 -0.67
C ILE A 328 14.24 -0.02 -2.19
N TYR A 329 14.44 1.18 -2.74
CA TYR A 329 14.33 1.45 -4.17
C TYR A 329 15.63 2.07 -4.70
N ALA A 330 16.56 1.19 -5.10
CA ALA A 330 17.92 1.52 -5.51
C ALA A 330 18.33 0.81 -6.82
N PRO A 331 17.63 1.04 -7.95
CA PRO A 331 17.76 0.26 -9.19
C PRO A 331 19.10 0.45 -9.95
N ARG A 332 20.06 1.16 -9.35
CA ARG A 332 21.43 1.35 -9.85
C ARG A 332 22.48 0.75 -8.92
N ALA A 333 22.10 0.32 -7.72
CA ALA A 333 23.03 -0.01 -6.64
C ALA A 333 23.28 -1.51 -6.49
N ASP A 334 24.51 -1.83 -6.07
CA ASP A 334 24.77 -2.98 -5.23
C ASP A 334 24.29 -2.66 -3.80
N VAL A 335 23.22 -3.33 -3.37
CA VAL A 335 22.62 -3.14 -2.04
C VAL A 335 23.14 -4.24 -1.10
N ARG A 336 23.67 -3.85 0.06
CA ARG A 336 24.16 -4.78 1.09
C ARG A 336 23.51 -4.47 2.41
N TRP A 337 22.77 -5.43 2.94
CA TRP A 337 22.06 -5.33 4.21
C TRP A 337 22.82 -6.16 5.25
N ASP A 338 23.82 -5.56 5.89
CA ASP A 338 24.73 -6.27 6.80
C ASP A 338 24.22 -6.29 8.26
N VAL A 339 23.10 -5.63 8.52
CA VAL A 339 22.49 -5.48 9.85
C VAL A 339 21.71 -6.72 10.29
N THR A 340 21.45 -6.82 11.59
CA THR A 340 20.74 -7.96 12.19
C THR A 340 19.27 -7.66 12.47
N GLN A 341 18.58 -6.99 11.53
CA GLN A 341 17.19 -6.54 11.67
C GLN A 341 16.47 -6.63 10.33
N ASN A 342 15.14 -6.52 10.36
CA ASN A 342 14.28 -6.88 9.23
C ASN A 342 14.07 -5.73 8.24
N ILE A 343 13.77 -6.08 6.98
CA ILE A 343 13.26 -5.15 5.96
C ILE A 343 11.77 -5.39 5.83
N GLU A 344 10.95 -4.37 6.09
CA GLU A 344 9.49 -4.42 5.94
C GLU A 344 9.08 -3.72 4.65
N GLY A 345 9.42 -4.34 3.51
CA GLY A 345 9.22 -3.73 2.20
C GLY A 345 9.74 -4.54 1.01
N ASN A 346 9.53 -4.00 -0.19
CA ASN A 346 10.20 -4.51 -1.38
C ASN A 346 11.71 -4.19 -1.35
N VAL A 347 12.48 -4.96 -2.12
CA VAL A 347 13.86 -4.63 -2.46
C VAL A 347 14.00 -4.60 -3.98
N ILE A 348 14.28 -3.41 -4.54
CA ILE A 348 14.58 -3.20 -5.96
C ILE A 348 16.03 -2.71 -6.10
N ALA A 349 16.91 -3.56 -6.63
CA ALA A 349 18.36 -3.34 -6.66
C ALA A 349 19.01 -3.88 -7.94
N SER A 350 20.20 -3.39 -8.31
CA SER A 350 20.97 -3.97 -9.43
C SER A 350 21.67 -5.27 -9.01
N SER A 351 22.22 -5.31 -7.79
CA SER A 351 22.60 -6.55 -7.08
C SER A 351 22.22 -6.45 -5.60
N PHE A 352 22.07 -7.58 -4.91
CA PHE A 352 21.63 -7.58 -3.51
C PHE A 352 22.34 -8.64 -2.66
N THR A 353 22.91 -8.21 -1.52
CA THR A 353 23.37 -9.10 -0.44
C THR A 353 22.46 -8.94 0.77
N HIS A 354 21.73 -10.00 1.14
CA HIS A 354 20.92 -10.04 2.35
C HIS A 354 21.68 -10.73 3.48
N GLY A 355 22.09 -9.96 4.49
CA GLY A 355 22.79 -10.44 5.68
C GLY A 355 24.29 -10.65 5.49
N VAL A 356 25.01 -10.65 6.62
CA VAL A 356 26.38 -11.18 6.71
C VAL A 356 26.37 -12.65 7.14
N PRO A 357 27.30 -13.50 6.63
CA PRO A 357 27.50 -14.86 7.12
C PRO A 357 27.82 -14.85 8.62
N ALA A 358 26.89 -15.38 9.41
CA ALA A 358 26.98 -15.40 10.86
C ALA A 358 26.63 -16.79 11.43
N GLY A 359 27.02 -17.02 12.69
CA GLY A 359 26.50 -18.16 13.45
C GLY A 359 25.01 -17.96 13.81
N PRO A 360 24.34 -18.99 14.37
CA PRO A 360 22.92 -18.96 14.68
C PRO A 360 22.52 -17.72 15.50
N ARG A 361 21.57 -16.94 15.00
CA ARG A 361 21.06 -15.72 15.63
C ARG A 361 19.85 -16.03 16.56
N PRO A 362 19.62 -15.27 17.64
CA PRO A 362 18.46 -15.47 18.52
C PRO A 362 17.13 -15.01 17.92
N VAL A 363 17.20 -14.13 16.92
CA VAL A 363 16.08 -13.60 16.13
C VAL A 363 16.48 -13.79 14.66
N PRO A 364 15.62 -14.37 13.82
CA PRO A 364 15.89 -14.50 12.39
C PRO A 364 15.95 -13.12 11.71
N LEU A 365 16.75 -13.03 10.64
CA LEU A 365 16.78 -11.85 9.76
C LEU A 365 15.84 -12.07 8.58
N GLU A 366 14.83 -11.22 8.48
CA GLU A 366 13.69 -11.45 7.58
C GLU A 366 13.43 -10.24 6.66
N ILE A 367 13.06 -10.53 5.41
CA ILE A 367 12.38 -9.56 4.54
C ILE A 367 10.88 -9.85 4.65
N HIS A 368 10.16 -9.04 5.41
CA HIS A 368 8.73 -9.20 5.65
C HIS A 368 7.89 -8.78 4.43
N GLY A 369 6.73 -9.39 4.28
CA GLY A 369 5.80 -9.23 3.16
C GLY A 369 4.97 -7.94 3.17
N PHE A 370 5.61 -6.77 3.27
CA PHE A 370 4.95 -5.45 3.26
C PHE A 370 5.24 -4.63 1.98
N PRO A 371 4.85 -5.13 0.78
CA PRO A 371 5.17 -4.48 -0.49
C PRO A 371 4.54 -3.07 -0.60
N PHE A 372 5.17 -2.20 -1.38
CA PHE A 372 4.71 -0.81 -1.55
C PHE A 372 3.29 -0.75 -2.14
N ALA A 373 2.36 -0.17 -1.39
CA ALA A 373 0.92 -0.25 -1.61
C ALA A 373 0.23 1.13 -1.80
N SER A 374 0.94 2.10 -2.37
CA SER A 374 0.41 3.42 -2.73
C SER A 374 1.02 3.93 -4.05
N THR A 375 0.76 5.18 -4.41
CA THR A 375 1.31 5.87 -5.57
C THR A 375 2.14 7.08 -5.15
N VAL A 376 3.33 7.22 -5.71
CA VAL A 376 4.16 8.42 -5.60
C VAL A 376 3.74 9.40 -6.70
N SER A 377 3.63 10.68 -6.35
CA SER A 377 3.36 11.76 -7.29
C SER A 377 4.10 13.02 -6.87
N CYS A 378 4.62 13.78 -7.83
CA CYS A 378 5.10 15.14 -7.57
C CYS A 378 4.77 16.14 -8.69
N VAL A 379 3.86 15.80 -9.60
CA VAL A 379 2.93 16.82 -10.09
C VAL A 379 2.17 17.41 -8.90
N SER A 380 1.98 18.72 -8.89
CA SER A 380 1.01 19.32 -7.98
C SER A 380 -0.37 18.78 -8.33
N ILE A 381 -1.23 18.57 -7.34
CA ILE A 381 -2.66 18.25 -7.60
C ILE A 381 -3.42 19.39 -8.32
N ASP A 382 -2.76 20.54 -8.49
CA ASP A 382 -3.15 21.65 -9.36
C ASP A 382 -3.03 21.30 -10.87
N ASP A 383 -2.22 20.30 -11.25
CA ASP A 383 -2.10 19.76 -12.61
C ASP A 383 -3.16 18.66 -12.84
N ALA A 384 -4.41 19.09 -12.81
CA ALA A 384 -5.60 18.25 -13.01
C ALA A 384 -5.56 17.39 -14.28
N SER A 385 -6.00 16.14 -14.17
CA SER A 385 -5.94 15.17 -15.28
C SER A 385 -7.28 14.94 -16.01
N GLY A 386 -8.41 15.51 -15.59
CA GLY A 386 -9.67 15.48 -16.34
C GLY A 386 -10.52 16.74 -16.12
N SER A 387 -11.66 16.83 -16.82
CA SER A 387 -12.65 17.90 -16.62
C SER A 387 -14.03 17.34 -16.26
N LEU A 388 -14.70 17.96 -15.28
CA LEU A 388 -16.07 17.62 -14.90
C LEU A 388 -16.98 18.84 -14.89
N THR A 389 -18.15 18.69 -15.51
CA THR A 389 -19.25 19.65 -15.52
C THR A 389 -20.51 19.02 -14.94
N LEU A 390 -21.15 19.68 -13.97
CA LEU A 390 -22.44 19.28 -13.41
C LEU A 390 -23.57 20.19 -13.93
N VAL A 391 -24.61 19.59 -14.49
CA VAL A 391 -25.73 20.30 -15.13
C VAL A 391 -27.06 19.91 -14.48
N LYS A 392 -27.82 20.91 -14.05
CA LYS A 392 -29.21 20.73 -13.61
C LYS A 392 -30.16 20.96 -14.78
N GLN A 393 -31.17 20.10 -14.90
CA GLN A 393 -32.33 20.33 -15.73
C GLN A 393 -33.62 20.25 -14.88
N VAL A 394 -34.62 21.01 -15.28
CA VAL A 394 -35.93 21.09 -14.60
C VAL A 394 -37.03 20.97 -15.64
N VAL A 395 -38.00 20.09 -15.41
CA VAL A 395 -39.13 19.85 -16.31
C VAL A 395 -40.44 20.14 -15.58
N GLY A 396 -41.10 21.22 -16.01
CA GLY A 396 -42.37 21.68 -15.43
C GLY A 396 -42.22 22.44 -14.12
N GLY A 397 -43.35 22.96 -13.61
CA GLY A 397 -43.38 23.86 -12.47
C GLY A 397 -42.74 25.22 -12.78
N ALA A 398 -42.18 25.87 -11.76
CA ALA A 398 -41.67 27.24 -11.84
C ALA A 398 -40.27 27.44 -11.20
N ALA A 399 -39.61 26.37 -10.73
CA ALA A 399 -38.26 26.44 -10.19
C ALA A 399 -37.21 26.56 -11.30
N ASP A 400 -36.14 27.29 -11.02
CA ASP A 400 -35.00 27.46 -11.93
C ASP A 400 -33.93 26.39 -11.66
N PRO A 401 -33.13 25.96 -12.67
CA PRO A 401 -32.03 25.00 -12.45
C PRO A 401 -30.95 25.46 -11.46
N THR A 402 -30.92 26.75 -11.12
CA THR A 402 -30.04 27.32 -10.10
C THR A 402 -30.57 27.19 -8.67
N ASP A 403 -31.80 26.72 -8.47
CA ASP A 403 -32.39 26.50 -7.14
C ASP A 403 -31.87 25.21 -6.46
N TRP A 404 -31.02 24.43 -7.14
CA TRP A 404 -30.35 23.25 -6.61
C TRP A 404 -28.83 23.46 -6.53
N THR A 405 -28.23 23.01 -5.43
CA THR A 405 -26.79 22.82 -5.31
C THR A 405 -26.43 21.44 -5.86
N LEU A 406 -25.50 21.36 -6.82
CA LEU A 406 -24.94 20.11 -7.32
C LEU A 406 -23.57 19.88 -6.67
N THR A 407 -23.27 18.65 -6.28
CA THR A 407 -21.97 18.28 -5.67
C THR A 407 -21.45 16.98 -6.25
N ALA A 408 -20.16 16.94 -6.58
CA ALA A 408 -19.42 15.72 -6.90
C ALA A 408 -18.29 15.53 -5.90
N THR A 409 -18.30 14.41 -5.18
CA THR A 409 -17.35 14.07 -4.12
C THR A 409 -16.47 12.90 -4.59
N GLY A 410 -15.17 13.15 -4.75
CA GLY A 410 -14.18 12.15 -5.14
C GLY A 410 -12.78 12.56 -4.64
N PRO A 411 -11.70 12.28 -5.40
CA PRO A 411 -10.34 12.77 -5.14
C PRO A 411 -10.25 14.29 -4.89
N THR A 412 -11.18 15.06 -5.45
CA THR A 412 -11.47 16.45 -5.09
C THR A 412 -12.99 16.61 -4.97
N THR A 413 -13.47 17.60 -4.21
CA THR A 413 -14.91 17.90 -4.14
C THR A 413 -15.22 19.20 -4.86
N ILE A 414 -16.14 19.16 -5.82
CA ILE A 414 -16.68 20.35 -6.49
C ILE A 414 -18.16 20.52 -6.12
N SER A 415 -18.61 21.76 -5.89
CA SER A 415 -19.98 22.04 -5.46
C SER A 415 -20.43 23.44 -5.89
N GLY A 416 -21.69 23.56 -6.33
CA GLY A 416 -22.26 24.83 -6.78
C GLY A 416 -23.53 24.66 -7.62
N THR A 417 -24.12 25.79 -8.04
CA THR A 417 -25.32 25.80 -8.88
C THR A 417 -24.99 25.58 -10.36
N SER A 418 -25.92 25.01 -11.11
CA SER A 418 -25.74 24.69 -12.53
C SER A 418 -25.34 25.91 -13.36
N GLY A 419 -24.27 25.79 -14.16
CA GLY A 419 -23.72 26.88 -14.97
C GLY A 419 -22.83 27.86 -14.21
N SER A 420 -22.60 27.66 -12.90
CA SER A 420 -21.59 28.40 -12.15
C SER A 420 -20.18 27.90 -12.48
N THR A 421 -19.17 28.77 -12.33
CA THR A 421 -17.75 28.43 -12.54
C THR A 421 -17.18 27.47 -11.50
N ALA A 422 -17.95 27.07 -10.48
CA ALA A 422 -17.56 26.08 -9.47
C ALA A 422 -17.94 24.64 -9.85
N VAL A 423 -18.78 24.46 -10.87
CA VAL A 423 -19.21 23.14 -11.39
C VAL A 423 -19.23 23.06 -12.91
N THR A 424 -18.63 24.03 -13.60
CA THR A 424 -18.51 24.05 -15.07
C THR A 424 -17.04 23.87 -15.46
N ALA A 425 -16.76 22.89 -16.31
CA ALA A 425 -15.42 22.54 -16.81
C ALA A 425 -14.34 22.52 -15.71
N GLN A 426 -14.67 21.98 -14.53
CA GLN A 426 -13.72 21.94 -13.42
C GLN A 426 -12.61 20.97 -13.74
N ALA A 427 -11.38 21.48 -13.79
CA ALA A 427 -10.20 20.66 -13.88
C ALA A 427 -10.03 19.91 -12.55
N ILE A 428 -10.08 18.57 -12.60
CA ILE A 428 -10.05 17.68 -11.43
C ILE A 428 -9.09 16.51 -11.67
N PRO A 429 -8.61 15.81 -10.62
CA PRO A 429 -7.91 14.55 -10.77
C PRO A 429 -8.83 13.45 -11.32
N ALA A 430 -8.29 12.54 -12.12
CA ALA A 430 -8.95 11.29 -12.47
C ALA A 430 -9.29 10.43 -11.22
N GLY A 431 -10.38 9.68 -11.31
CA GLY A 431 -10.90 8.83 -10.24
C GLY A 431 -12.43 8.75 -10.22
N ASP A 432 -12.97 8.09 -9.21
CA ASP A 432 -14.42 7.92 -9.02
C ASP A 432 -15.02 9.08 -8.21
N TYR A 433 -16.18 9.56 -8.64
CA TYR A 433 -16.92 10.67 -8.05
C TYR A 433 -18.37 10.28 -7.76
N THR A 434 -18.81 10.47 -6.52
CA THR A 434 -20.20 10.35 -6.11
C THR A 434 -20.94 11.68 -6.35
N LEU A 435 -22.01 11.63 -7.12
CA LEU A 435 -22.81 12.77 -7.58
C LEU A 435 -24.07 12.94 -6.73
N SER A 436 -24.35 14.16 -6.29
CA SER A 436 -25.50 14.46 -5.43
C SER A 436 -26.09 15.84 -5.70
N GLU A 437 -27.32 16.05 -5.27
CA GLU A 437 -27.99 17.35 -5.30
C GLU A 437 -28.71 17.66 -3.99
N THR A 438 -28.72 18.93 -3.59
CA THR A 438 -29.35 19.43 -2.35
C THR A 438 -30.09 20.76 -2.59
N ASP A 439 -30.77 21.22 -1.55
CA ASP A 439 -31.36 22.57 -1.41
C ASP A 439 -32.52 22.94 -2.37
N GLY A 440 -32.92 21.99 -3.23
CA GLY A 440 -33.99 22.16 -4.20
C GLY A 440 -35.39 22.39 -3.63
N PRO A 441 -36.28 23.09 -4.35
CA PRO A 441 -37.67 23.31 -3.94
C PRO A 441 -38.50 22.01 -3.80
N ASP A 442 -39.42 22.01 -2.83
CA ASP A 442 -40.43 20.96 -2.65
C ASP A 442 -41.30 20.76 -3.91
N GLY A 443 -41.83 19.55 -4.07
CA GLY A 443 -42.74 19.21 -5.17
C GLY A 443 -42.03 18.82 -6.47
N TYR A 444 -40.74 18.48 -6.42
CA TYR A 444 -39.95 17.96 -7.54
C TYR A 444 -39.44 16.55 -7.26
N THR A 445 -39.48 15.67 -8.26
CA THR A 445 -38.90 14.32 -8.21
C THR A 445 -37.58 14.27 -9.00
N PRO A 446 -36.46 13.83 -8.40
CA PRO A 446 -35.19 13.68 -9.11
C PRO A 446 -35.19 12.49 -10.06
N GLY A 447 -34.53 12.67 -11.21
CA GLY A 447 -34.22 11.61 -12.16
C GLY A 447 -32.89 10.91 -11.84
N ALA A 448 -32.45 10.04 -12.75
CA ALA A 448 -31.10 9.46 -12.71
C ALA A 448 -30.05 10.45 -13.25
N TRP A 449 -28.80 10.29 -12.81
CA TRP A 449 -27.66 10.95 -13.44
C TRP A 449 -27.38 10.37 -14.82
N VAL A 450 -27.13 11.24 -15.80
CA VAL A 450 -26.74 10.89 -17.17
C VAL A 450 -25.48 11.67 -17.52
N CYS A 451 -24.37 10.97 -17.74
CA CYS A 451 -23.10 11.57 -18.12
C CYS A 451 -22.75 11.32 -19.59
N THR A 452 -22.05 12.28 -20.20
CA THR A 452 -21.27 12.12 -21.43
C THR A 452 -19.79 12.25 -21.10
N GLY A 453 -18.90 11.69 -21.94
CA GLY A 453 -17.47 11.53 -21.62
C GLY A 453 -17.21 10.27 -20.78
N ALA A 454 -17.99 10.08 -19.72
CA ALA A 454 -17.98 8.87 -18.89
C ALA A 454 -19.39 8.23 -18.78
N THR A 455 -19.45 7.00 -18.25
CA THR A 455 -20.72 6.30 -17.98
C THR A 455 -21.06 6.37 -16.49
N ALA A 456 -22.22 6.93 -16.15
CA ALA A 456 -22.74 6.90 -14.78
C ALA A 456 -23.26 5.51 -14.38
N ARG A 457 -23.06 5.12 -13.13
CA ARG A 457 -23.64 3.92 -12.50
C ARG A 457 -24.42 4.34 -11.26
N GLY A 458 -25.72 4.61 -11.45
CA GLY A 458 -26.53 5.26 -10.42
C GLY A 458 -26.05 6.69 -10.21
N ASP A 459 -25.51 6.94 -9.03
CA ASP A 459 -24.95 8.20 -8.55
C ASP A 459 -23.40 8.23 -8.54
N GLU A 460 -22.73 7.26 -9.17
CA GLU A 460 -21.27 7.23 -9.31
C GLU A 460 -20.81 7.44 -10.76
N VAL A 461 -19.70 8.17 -10.97
CA VAL A 461 -19.03 8.33 -12.27
C VAL A 461 -17.50 8.27 -12.13
N THR A 462 -16.85 7.50 -13.00
CA THR A 462 -15.38 7.49 -13.14
C THR A 462 -14.94 8.54 -14.16
N VAL A 463 -14.01 9.41 -13.80
CA VAL A 463 -13.35 10.38 -14.70
C VAL A 463 -11.93 9.89 -14.98
N GLY A 464 -11.56 9.72 -16.25
CA GLY A 464 -10.23 9.28 -16.67
C GLY A 464 -9.29 10.43 -17.07
N ASP A 465 -8.03 10.10 -17.32
CA ASP A 465 -7.02 11.06 -17.77
C ASP A 465 -7.33 11.56 -19.21
N GLY A 466 -7.50 12.87 -19.34
CA GLY A 466 -7.86 13.58 -20.57
C GLY A 466 -9.37 13.69 -20.82
N ASP A 467 -10.22 13.13 -19.97
CA ASP A 467 -11.66 13.12 -20.20
C ASP A 467 -12.31 14.50 -20.02
N ASP A 468 -13.32 14.79 -20.86
CA ASP A 468 -14.26 15.92 -20.71
C ASP A 468 -15.64 15.35 -20.37
N VAL A 469 -15.94 15.30 -19.07
CA VAL A 469 -17.15 14.66 -18.52
C VAL A 469 -18.21 15.71 -18.21
N VAL A 470 -19.42 15.49 -18.74
CA VAL A 470 -20.59 16.33 -18.44
C VAL A 470 -21.68 15.45 -17.86
N CYS A 471 -21.96 15.60 -16.57
CA CYS A 471 -22.99 14.85 -15.86
C CYS A 471 -24.22 15.72 -15.62
N SER A 472 -25.39 15.18 -15.92
CA SER A 472 -26.67 15.89 -15.85
C SER A 472 -27.71 15.14 -15.04
N ILE A 473 -28.52 15.88 -14.28
CA ILE A 473 -29.68 15.36 -13.54
C ILE A 473 -30.91 16.20 -13.87
N THR A 474 -32.05 15.55 -14.07
CA THR A 474 -33.32 16.19 -14.43
C THR A 474 -34.35 16.01 -13.33
N ASN A 475 -34.87 17.10 -12.77
CA ASN A 475 -35.99 17.02 -11.83
C ASN A 475 -37.30 17.38 -12.52
N THR A 476 -38.32 16.56 -12.30
CA THR A 476 -39.66 16.78 -12.87
C THR A 476 -40.60 17.27 -11.79
N ALA A 477 -41.36 18.34 -12.07
CA ALA A 477 -42.39 18.82 -11.16
C ALA A 477 -43.48 17.78 -10.97
N VAL A 478 -43.81 17.48 -9.73
CA VAL A 478 -44.96 16.64 -9.36
C VAL A 478 -46.22 17.43 -9.70
N ALA A 479 -47.02 16.91 -10.64
CA ALA A 479 -48.28 17.54 -11.00
C ALA A 479 -49.19 17.66 -9.75
N PRO A 480 -49.83 18.81 -9.50
CA PRO A 480 -50.75 18.95 -8.38
C PRO A 480 -51.89 17.94 -8.56
N THR A 481 -52.09 17.08 -7.57
CA THR A 481 -53.27 16.20 -7.52
C THR A 481 -54.51 17.08 -7.63
N PRO A 482 -55.42 16.86 -8.60
CA PRO A 482 -56.59 17.70 -8.76
C PRO A 482 -57.44 17.60 -7.50
N THR A 483 -57.56 18.71 -6.76
CA THR A 483 -58.55 18.84 -5.69
C THR A 483 -59.92 18.51 -6.29
N PRO A 484 -60.67 17.55 -5.73
CA PRO A 484 -61.99 17.21 -6.28
C PRO A 484 -62.88 18.45 -6.25
N GLU A 485 -63.47 18.77 -7.41
CA GLU A 485 -64.39 19.89 -7.55
C GLU A 485 -65.56 19.72 -6.56
N PRO A 486 -65.91 20.74 -5.76
CA PRO A 486 -66.99 20.62 -4.79
C PRO A 486 -68.31 20.41 -5.54
N THR A 487 -68.83 19.18 -5.46
CA THR A 487 -70.13 18.82 -6.04
C THR A 487 -71.21 19.74 -5.51
N THR A 488 -71.90 20.45 -6.41
CA THR A 488 -73.09 21.22 -6.08
C THR A 488 -74.15 20.29 -5.48
N GLY A 489 -74.60 20.60 -4.26
CA GLY A 489 -75.50 19.72 -3.51
C GLY A 489 -76.88 19.59 -4.16
N PRO A 490 -77.53 18.42 -4.08
CA PRO A 490 -78.90 18.24 -4.54
C PRO A 490 -79.92 18.98 -3.66
N ASP A 491 -80.99 19.43 -4.31
CA ASP A 491 -82.14 20.18 -3.76
C ASP A 491 -82.93 19.35 -2.70
N PRO A 492 -83.56 19.96 -1.68
CA PRO A 492 -84.11 19.22 -0.55
C PRO A 492 -85.50 18.63 -0.85
N THR A 493 -85.79 17.46 -0.26
CA THR A 493 -87.09 16.78 -0.35
C THR A 493 -87.70 16.63 1.06
N PRO A 494 -89.02 16.84 1.26
CA PRO A 494 -89.61 17.11 2.58
C PRO A 494 -89.95 15.88 3.46
N ASP A 495 -90.27 16.22 4.70
CA ASP A 495 -90.44 15.41 5.91
C ASP A 495 -91.78 14.63 6.03
N PRO A 496 -91.82 13.45 6.68
CA PRO A 496 -93.05 12.82 7.19
C PRO A 496 -93.09 12.56 8.72
N ASP A 497 -94.27 12.80 9.30
CA ASP A 497 -94.65 12.75 10.73
C ASP A 497 -94.57 11.33 11.40
N PRO A 498 -94.55 11.19 12.76
CA PRO A 498 -93.99 10.03 13.48
C PRO A 498 -94.99 9.05 14.13
N THR A 499 -94.48 7.93 14.70
CA THR A 499 -95.09 7.14 15.81
C THR A 499 -94.11 6.03 16.30
N PRO A 500 -94.25 5.42 17.50
CA PRO A 500 -94.11 6.01 18.85
C PRO A 500 -93.06 5.30 19.75
N ASP A 501 -92.91 5.82 20.97
CA ASP A 501 -91.97 5.46 22.07
C ASP A 501 -91.85 3.96 22.47
N PRO A 502 -90.71 3.55 23.08
CA PRO A 502 -90.72 3.41 24.54
C PRO A 502 -89.53 4.01 25.34
N ASP A 503 -89.93 4.61 26.48
CA ASP A 503 -89.15 5.22 27.58
C ASP A 503 -88.50 4.13 28.52
N PRO A 504 -87.75 4.45 29.62
CA PRO A 504 -86.29 4.55 29.56
C PRO A 504 -85.60 3.94 30.83
N THR A 505 -84.57 4.64 31.36
CA THR A 505 -83.90 4.55 32.69
C THR A 505 -82.72 3.60 32.86
N GLY A 506 -81.60 4.13 33.39
CA GLY A 506 -80.41 3.34 33.74
C GLY A 506 -79.06 4.05 33.98
N ALA A 507 -79.03 5.28 34.50
CA ALA A 507 -77.80 5.89 35.08
C ALA A 507 -77.61 5.39 36.56
N PRO A 508 -76.50 5.67 37.31
CA PRO A 508 -75.41 6.62 37.07
C PRO A 508 -73.96 6.21 37.55
N THR A 509 -73.02 7.18 37.48
CA THR A 509 -71.77 7.46 38.28
C THR A 509 -71.36 6.52 39.46
N GLY A 510 -70.08 6.31 39.84
CA GLY A 510 -68.75 6.80 39.38
C GLY A 510 -67.70 6.92 40.54
N VAL A 511 -66.38 7.03 40.24
CA VAL A 511 -65.26 7.58 41.09
C VAL A 511 -64.71 6.68 42.27
N PRO A 512 -63.42 6.72 42.73
CA PRO A 512 -62.13 7.31 42.24
C PRO A 512 -60.85 6.37 42.23
N THR A 513 -59.73 6.89 41.67
CA THR A 513 -58.26 6.77 41.98
C THR A 513 -57.63 5.51 42.65
N SER A 514 -56.35 5.13 42.43
CA SER A 514 -55.12 5.92 42.11
C SER A 514 -54.03 5.11 41.35
N ALA A 515 -53.10 5.81 40.68
CA ALA A 515 -51.89 5.26 40.04
C ALA A 515 -50.67 5.23 41.00
N PRO A 516 -49.52 4.59 40.65
CA PRO A 516 -48.51 5.31 39.85
C PRO A 516 -47.60 4.51 38.86
N VAL A 517 -47.24 5.17 37.75
CA VAL A 517 -45.93 5.19 37.04
C VAL A 517 -45.43 3.97 36.21
N LEU A 518 -44.85 4.31 35.05
CA LEU A 518 -44.37 3.50 33.90
C LEU A 518 -42.80 3.39 33.91
N PRO A 519 -42.04 3.04 32.83
CA PRO A 519 -42.36 2.48 31.50
C PRO A 519 -41.41 1.34 30.99
N GLY A 520 -41.63 0.87 29.74
CA GLY A 520 -40.68 0.10 28.92
C GLY A 520 -41.32 -1.17 28.31
N ALA A 521 -41.76 -1.16 27.03
CA ALA A 521 -40.96 -1.33 25.80
C ALA A 521 -40.56 -2.82 25.58
N ASP A 522 -40.84 -3.48 24.45
CA ASP A 522 -41.46 -3.08 23.18
C ASP A 522 -42.47 -4.13 22.69
N GLY A 523 -43.31 -3.75 21.72
CA GLY A 523 -44.28 -4.67 21.10
C GLY A 523 -44.00 -4.83 19.61
N ASP A 524 -44.27 -6.04 19.09
CA ASP A 524 -44.34 -6.28 17.66
C ASP A 524 -45.37 -7.39 17.35
N GLY A 525 -45.98 -7.36 16.16
CA GLY A 525 -46.76 -8.48 15.62
C GLY A 525 -48.30 -8.33 15.50
N GLY A 526 -48.75 -7.72 14.40
CA GLY A 526 -49.40 -8.49 13.31
C GLY A 526 -50.91 -8.81 13.33
N GLY A 527 -51.47 -8.82 12.11
CA GLY A 527 -52.75 -9.45 11.68
C GLY A 527 -52.97 -9.16 10.18
N ALA A 528 -52.99 -10.10 9.22
CA ALA A 528 -53.83 -11.31 9.07
C ALA A 528 -55.33 -10.98 8.84
N ALA A 529 -56.08 -11.58 7.90
CA ALA A 529 -55.80 -12.52 6.80
C ALA A 529 -57.06 -12.68 5.90
N ALA A 530 -56.95 -13.32 4.72
CA ALA A 530 -57.96 -14.16 3.99
C ALA A 530 -57.52 -14.36 2.51
N GLY A 531 -57.77 -15.47 1.80
CA GLY A 531 -58.45 -16.74 2.10
C GLY A 531 -58.17 -17.82 1.02
N PRO A 532 -58.73 -19.06 1.10
CA PRO A 532 -58.10 -20.27 0.51
C PRO A 532 -58.98 -21.14 -0.43
N GLN A 533 -58.36 -22.10 -1.15
CA GLN A 533 -58.87 -23.45 -1.52
C GLN A 533 -57.71 -24.32 -2.12
N ALA A 534 -57.30 -25.45 -1.49
CA ALA A 534 -57.77 -26.85 -1.67
C ALA A 534 -57.38 -27.50 -3.02
N GLY A 535 -56.83 -28.73 -3.15
CA GLY A 535 -56.31 -29.81 -2.26
C GLY A 535 -55.28 -30.65 -3.09
N THR A 536 -54.69 -31.79 -2.73
CA THR A 536 -55.00 -32.93 -1.84
C THR A 536 -53.74 -33.81 -1.63
N GLY A 537 -53.53 -34.49 -0.48
CA GLY A 537 -52.46 -35.52 -0.37
C GLY A 537 -51.97 -35.88 1.05
N ASP A 538 -52.73 -36.70 1.77
CA ASP A 538 -52.42 -37.33 3.08
C ASP A 538 -51.36 -38.47 3.02
N PRO A 539 -50.93 -39.17 4.12
CA PRO A 539 -51.03 -38.89 5.58
C PRO A 539 -49.75 -39.17 6.45
N VAL A 540 -49.70 -38.58 7.67
CA VAL A 540 -49.39 -39.20 9.02
C VAL A 540 -48.19 -40.19 9.13
N THR A 541 -47.17 -40.10 10.00
CA THR A 541 -46.87 -39.45 11.33
C THR A 541 -45.33 -39.29 11.45
N GLY A 542 -44.69 -38.65 12.45
CA GLY A 542 -45.13 -37.94 13.66
C GLY A 542 -44.29 -38.30 14.92
N GLY A 543 -43.69 -37.32 15.62
CA GLY A 543 -42.81 -37.51 16.78
C GLY A 543 -42.36 -36.19 17.44
N SER A 544 -42.32 -36.15 18.77
CA SER A 544 -42.19 -34.94 19.63
C SER A 544 -40.77 -34.34 19.74
N PRO A 545 -40.60 -33.11 20.30
CA PRO A 545 -39.54 -32.18 19.87
C PRO A 545 -38.26 -32.20 20.72
N GLN A 546 -37.18 -31.63 20.16
CA GLN A 546 -36.10 -31.03 20.94
C GLN A 546 -35.74 -29.64 20.42
N THR A 547 -35.38 -28.77 21.36
CA THR A 547 -35.05 -27.35 21.20
C THR A 547 -33.74 -27.13 20.45
N ALA A 548 -33.78 -26.31 19.39
CA ALA A 548 -32.58 -25.83 18.70
C ALA A 548 -32.24 -24.40 19.14
N THR A 549 -31.26 -24.28 20.05
CA THR A 549 -30.49 -23.04 20.26
C THR A 549 -29.11 -23.21 19.65
N GLY A 550 -28.72 -22.32 18.73
CA GLY A 550 -27.39 -22.36 18.12
C GLY A 550 -27.34 -21.64 16.78
N GLY A 551 -27.15 -20.32 16.79
CA GLY A 551 -26.86 -19.57 15.57
C GLY A 551 -25.50 -19.96 15.01
N VAL A 552 -25.44 -20.17 13.70
CA VAL A 552 -24.20 -20.44 12.94
C VAL A 552 -23.85 -19.17 12.16
N LEU A 553 -22.58 -18.78 12.12
CA LEU A 553 -22.13 -17.67 11.27
C LEU A 553 -22.21 -18.09 9.79
N ALA A 554 -23.03 -17.37 9.03
CA ALA A 554 -23.36 -17.67 7.64
C ALA A 554 -22.24 -17.25 6.66
N TRP A 555 -21.05 -17.85 6.80
CA TRP A 555 -20.10 -18.00 5.68
C TRP A 555 -19.03 -19.08 5.85
N THR A 556 -18.82 -19.66 7.06
CA THR A 556 -17.73 -20.65 7.29
C THR A 556 -18.12 -21.92 8.05
N GLY A 557 -19.30 -21.99 8.67
CA GLY A 557 -19.83 -23.23 9.27
C GLY A 557 -19.11 -23.76 10.52
N ALA A 558 -18.16 -23.02 11.12
CA ALA A 558 -17.41 -23.47 12.30
C ALA A 558 -18.17 -23.23 13.62
N HIS A 559 -18.11 -24.19 14.55
CA HIS A 559 -18.70 -24.07 15.89
C HIS A 559 -17.74 -23.42 16.91
N LEU A 560 -18.21 -22.44 17.69
CA LEU A 560 -17.41 -21.59 18.59
C LEU A 560 -16.87 -22.26 19.89
N VAL A 561 -16.91 -23.59 20.01
CA VAL A 561 -16.59 -24.29 21.27
C VAL A 561 -15.08 -24.52 21.55
N PRO A 562 -14.14 -24.63 20.57
CA PRO A 562 -12.74 -24.98 20.91
C PRO A 562 -11.89 -23.78 21.39
N LEU A 563 -12.29 -22.53 21.13
CA LEU A 563 -11.47 -21.35 21.45
C LEU A 563 -11.48 -20.95 22.94
N GLY A 564 -12.54 -21.27 23.68
CA GLY A 564 -12.65 -20.89 25.10
C GLY A 564 -11.69 -21.63 26.04
N LEU A 565 -11.27 -22.85 25.69
CA LEU A 565 -10.41 -23.68 26.55
C LEU A 565 -8.92 -23.32 26.44
N ALA A 566 -8.46 -22.79 25.31
CA ALA A 566 -7.06 -22.39 25.13
C ALA A 566 -6.68 -21.15 25.97
N ALA A 567 -7.58 -20.16 26.05
CA ALA A 567 -7.34 -18.93 26.81
C ALA A 567 -7.19 -19.17 28.32
N ALA A 568 -7.97 -20.10 28.89
CA ALA A 568 -7.91 -20.45 30.31
C ALA A 568 -6.58 -21.15 30.69
N ALA A 569 -6.03 -21.97 29.79
CA ALA A 569 -4.76 -22.67 30.03
C ALA A 569 -3.55 -21.72 30.08
N LEU A 570 -3.52 -20.71 29.21
CA LEU A 570 -2.43 -19.73 29.15
C LEU A 570 -2.39 -18.81 30.38
N LEU A 571 -3.55 -18.40 30.89
CA LEU A 571 -3.64 -17.61 32.13
C LEU A 571 -3.16 -18.41 33.36
N GLY A 572 -3.44 -19.71 33.43
CA GLY A 572 -2.96 -20.59 34.51
C GLY A 572 -1.43 -20.73 34.53
N ALA A 573 -0.80 -20.85 33.36
CA ALA A 573 0.66 -20.99 33.25
C ALA A 573 1.42 -19.72 33.70
N GLY A 574 0.91 -18.53 33.34
CA GLY A 574 1.53 -17.25 33.70
C GLY A 574 1.57 -16.98 35.22
N VAL A 575 0.50 -17.35 35.94
CA VAL A 575 0.45 -17.20 37.40
C VAL A 575 1.47 -18.10 38.10
N LEU A 576 1.64 -19.34 37.63
CA LEU A 576 2.59 -20.30 38.23
C LEU A 576 4.05 -19.85 38.08
N LEU A 577 4.42 -19.32 36.91
CA LEU A 577 5.76 -18.78 36.63
C LEU A 577 6.12 -17.57 37.50
N THR A 578 5.13 -16.72 37.80
CA THR A 578 5.33 -15.53 38.64
C THR A 578 5.59 -15.91 40.10
N VAL A 579 4.86 -16.90 40.64
CA VAL A 579 5.05 -17.39 42.02
C VAL A 579 6.43 -18.06 42.20
N VAL A 580 6.91 -18.81 41.20
CA VAL A 580 8.25 -19.44 41.23
C VAL A 580 9.38 -18.41 41.16
N ARG A 581 9.21 -17.29 40.45
CA ARG A 581 10.20 -16.19 40.42
C ARG A 581 10.28 -15.42 41.75
N VAL A 582 9.15 -15.18 42.42
CA VAL A 582 9.14 -14.46 43.71
C VAL A 582 9.77 -15.30 44.83
N THR A 583 9.47 -16.61 44.88
CA THR A 583 10.01 -17.51 45.92
C THR A 583 11.52 -17.77 45.82
N ARG A 584 12.14 -17.59 44.64
CA ARG A 584 13.60 -17.71 44.45
C ARG A 584 14.42 -16.46 44.77
N ARG A 585 13.79 -15.30 45.00
CA ARG A 585 14.49 -14.05 45.41
C ARG A 585 14.49 -13.80 46.93
N GLY A 586 13.92 -14.71 47.72
CA GLY A 586 13.75 -14.59 49.18
C GLY A 586 14.45 -15.66 50.02
N ARG A 587 15.52 -16.28 49.49
CA ARG A 587 16.40 -17.22 50.20
C ARG A 587 17.86 -17.00 49.81
#